data_AF-A0A2M9BYK6-F1
#
_entry.id   AF-A0A2M9BYK6-F1
#
_cell.length_a   1.000
_cell.length_b   1.000
_cell.length_c   1.000
_cell.angle_alpha   90.00
_cell.angle_beta   90.00
_cell.angle_gamma   90.00
#
_symmetry.space_group_name_H-M   'P 1'
#
loop_
_entity.id
_entity.type
_entity.pdbx_description
1 polymer ?
#
loop_
_entity_poly.entity_id
_entity_poly.type
_entity_poly.pdbx_seq_one_letter_code
_entity_poly.pdbx_strand_id
1 'polypeptide(L)'
;MDRRRLLETVAAVAAEAGCVDDVIAPFGFEVDSGFDIGRASPQRVYLYARLTQGTDAVAADHRIATAMRSQAGGLALALGTPTAYLSFRGRRNALSLTNGTGHSVFVYYVPSTAETLIDQYARYLVLLPAAIARGELNEAVHFPTRSSCRRFVYQSVRMFPSVHGIALPSGADARLLDLARANGAHDHGRMRVMQESTPEDEKAFHEIVLPLCAELARDLLDDAEPETVWHDFHSGRAVSLRVDPVALASRAARVAEAYRSAGLESDTEERSHVA
;
A
#
# COMPACT_ATOMS: atom_id res chain seq x y z
N MET A 1 -6.61 -13.47 13.72
CA MET A 1 -5.73 -14.24 12.83
C MET A 1 -4.36 -13.59 12.88
N ASP A 2 -3.29 -14.39 13.01
CA ASP A 2 -1.92 -13.88 12.99
C ASP A 2 -1.55 -13.40 11.58
N ARG A 3 -1.13 -12.14 11.46
CA ARG A 3 -0.74 -11.49 10.19
C ARG A 3 0.41 -12.23 9.51
N ARG A 4 1.35 -12.76 10.29
CA ARG A 4 2.48 -13.56 9.79
C ARG A 4 1.99 -14.81 9.07
N ARG A 5 1.03 -15.53 9.67
CA ARG A 5 0.44 -16.74 9.08
C ARG A 5 -0.30 -16.46 7.77
N LEU A 6 -0.98 -15.31 7.65
CA LEU A 6 -1.61 -14.92 6.40
C LEU A 6 -0.57 -14.63 5.30
N LEU A 7 0.51 -13.92 5.64
CA LEU A 7 1.65 -13.68 4.74
C LEU A 7 2.28 -14.97 4.25
N GLU A 8 2.60 -15.88 5.17
CA GLU A 8 3.15 -17.20 4.87
C GLU A 8 2.21 -18.02 3.96
N THR A 9 0.90 -17.92 4.20
CA THR A 9 -0.11 -18.61 3.37
C THR A 9 -0.14 -18.03 1.95
N VAL A 10 -0.15 -16.70 1.81
CA VAL A 10 -0.14 -16.07 0.47
C VAL A 10 1.19 -16.35 -0.24
N ALA A 11 2.31 -16.26 0.45
CA ALA A 11 3.62 -16.61 -0.09
C ALA A 11 3.68 -18.08 -0.55
N ALA A 12 3.17 -19.01 0.25
CA ALA A 12 3.11 -20.43 -0.11
C ALA A 12 2.24 -20.68 -1.34
N VAL A 13 1.01 -20.14 -1.38
CA VAL A 13 0.11 -20.28 -2.53
C VAL A 13 0.69 -19.62 -3.78
N ALA A 14 1.41 -18.51 -3.62
CA ALA A 14 2.02 -17.79 -4.74
C ALA A 14 3.27 -18.52 -5.29
N ALA A 15 4.07 -19.12 -4.40
CA ALA A 15 5.19 -19.98 -4.75
C ALA A 15 4.72 -21.25 -5.47
N GLU A 16 3.66 -21.91 -4.99
CA GLU A 16 3.06 -23.08 -5.63
C GLU A 16 2.48 -22.77 -7.02
N ALA A 17 2.01 -21.53 -7.23
CA ALA A 17 1.59 -21.05 -8.54
C ALA A 17 2.76 -20.77 -9.50
N GLY A 18 4.01 -20.75 -9.02
CA GLY A 18 5.23 -20.49 -9.80
C GLY A 18 5.32 -19.07 -10.40
N CYS A 19 4.46 -18.17 -9.94
CA CYS A 19 4.23 -16.87 -10.58
C CYS A 19 4.63 -15.67 -9.72
N VAL A 20 5.10 -15.90 -8.48
CA VAL A 20 5.49 -14.86 -7.53
C VAL A 20 6.78 -15.28 -6.83
N ASP A 21 7.72 -14.35 -6.67
CA ASP A 21 9.01 -14.56 -6.01
C ASP A 21 9.17 -13.77 -4.69
N ASP A 22 8.27 -12.83 -4.41
CA ASP A 22 8.33 -11.97 -3.22
C ASP A 22 6.92 -11.51 -2.82
N VAL A 23 6.66 -11.41 -1.51
CA VAL A 23 5.39 -10.93 -0.94
C VAL A 23 5.65 -10.08 0.30
N ILE A 24 5.04 -8.90 0.36
CA ILE A 24 5.06 -8.03 1.55
C ILE A 24 3.64 -7.68 1.99
N ALA A 25 3.47 -7.42 3.30
CA ALA A 25 2.27 -6.79 3.83
C ALA A 25 2.58 -5.31 4.12
N PRO A 26 2.21 -4.36 3.25
CA PRO A 26 2.36 -2.93 3.50
C PRO A 26 1.71 -2.48 4.81
N PHE A 27 2.16 -1.34 5.34
CA PHE A 27 1.56 -0.75 6.54
C PHE A 27 0.17 -0.20 6.24
N GLY A 28 -0.71 -0.32 7.24
CA GLY A 28 -1.89 0.53 7.44
C GLY A 28 -3.03 0.35 6.45
N PHE A 29 -4.09 -0.37 6.83
CA PHE A 29 -5.41 -0.16 6.23
C PHE A 29 -6.58 -0.29 7.21
N GLU A 30 -6.34 -0.03 8.51
CA GLU A 30 -7.39 -0.06 9.53
C GLU A 30 -7.38 1.26 10.31
N VAL A 31 -8.52 1.93 10.36
CA VAL A 31 -8.68 3.26 10.96
C VAL A 31 -9.16 3.17 12.43
N ASP A 32 -9.11 1.97 13.03
CA ASP A 32 -9.84 1.72 14.28
C ASP A 32 -9.01 1.47 15.54
N SER A 33 -7.68 1.45 15.47
CA SER A 33 -6.87 1.53 16.68
C SER A 33 -5.49 2.09 16.34
N GLY A 34 -4.80 2.66 17.32
CA GLY A 34 -3.54 3.41 17.15
C GLY A 34 -2.54 2.74 16.19
N PHE A 35 -1.70 3.55 15.56
CA PHE A 35 -0.60 3.04 14.74
C PHE A 35 0.36 2.25 15.64
N ASP A 36 0.19 0.94 15.65
CA ASP A 36 1.10 -0.02 16.26
C ASP A 36 1.43 -1.07 15.21
N ILE A 37 2.70 -1.08 14.81
CA ILE A 37 3.32 -1.93 13.80
C ILE A 37 3.00 -3.41 14.03
N GLY A 38 2.70 -3.82 15.28
CA GLY A 38 2.38 -5.20 15.65
C GLY A 38 0.94 -5.52 16.09
N ARG A 39 0.00 -4.55 16.15
CA ARG A 39 -1.29 -4.77 16.85
C ARG A 39 -2.60 -4.47 16.11
N ALA A 40 -2.57 -4.05 14.84
CA ALA A 40 -3.83 -3.94 14.08
C ALA A 40 -4.46 -5.34 13.91
N SER A 41 -5.75 -5.49 14.24
CA SER A 41 -6.52 -6.72 14.02
C SER A 41 -7.28 -6.60 12.70
N PRO A 42 -6.74 -7.04 11.55
CA PRO A 42 -7.22 -6.57 10.27
C PRO A 42 -8.56 -7.20 9.89
N GLN A 43 -9.64 -6.42 9.97
CA GLN A 43 -10.77 -6.55 9.04
C GLN A 43 -10.30 -6.41 7.59
N ARG A 44 -9.19 -5.70 7.29
CA ARG A 44 -8.63 -5.59 5.93
C ARG A 44 -7.12 -5.73 5.92
N VAL A 45 -6.62 -6.64 5.10
CA VAL A 45 -5.19 -6.81 4.84
C VAL A 45 -4.91 -6.52 3.38
N TYR A 46 -3.85 -5.77 3.13
CA TYR A 46 -3.36 -5.49 1.79
C TYR A 46 -2.00 -6.17 1.71
N LEU A 47 -1.74 -6.81 0.58
CA LEU A 47 -0.53 -7.56 0.29
C LEU A 47 -0.04 -7.16 -1.11
N TYR A 48 1.26 -6.96 -1.25
CA TYR A 48 1.90 -6.80 -2.54
C TYR A 48 2.69 -8.05 -2.87
N ALA A 49 2.50 -8.58 -4.07
CA ALA A 49 3.20 -9.76 -4.57
C ALA A 49 3.95 -9.40 -5.86
N ARG A 50 5.21 -9.79 -5.98
CA ARG A 50 6.06 -9.52 -7.15
C ARG A 50 6.03 -10.72 -8.06
N LEU A 51 5.80 -10.48 -9.34
CA LEU A 51 5.69 -11.55 -10.32
C LEU A 51 7.07 -12.06 -10.74
N THR A 52 7.25 -13.37 -10.94
CA THR A 52 8.52 -14.03 -11.38
C THR A 52 8.95 -13.73 -12.84
N GLN A 53 8.37 -12.71 -13.48
CA GLN A 53 8.37 -12.38 -14.91
C GLN A 53 7.29 -13.09 -15.75
N GLY A 54 6.60 -12.27 -16.55
CA GLY A 54 5.78 -12.69 -17.67
C GLY A 54 5.63 -11.51 -18.63
N THR A 55 5.96 -11.70 -19.91
CA THR A 55 5.78 -10.71 -20.99
C THR A 55 4.31 -10.41 -21.27
N ASP A 56 3.39 -11.22 -20.73
CA ASP A 56 1.95 -11.02 -20.74
C ASP A 56 1.43 -10.95 -19.30
N ALA A 57 1.40 -9.75 -18.75
CA ALA A 57 0.90 -9.47 -17.41
C ALA A 57 -0.54 -9.98 -17.24
N VAL A 58 -1.39 -9.90 -18.28
CA VAL A 58 -2.79 -10.32 -18.20
C VAL A 58 -2.92 -11.83 -18.10
N ALA A 59 -2.13 -12.59 -18.87
CA ALA A 59 -2.12 -14.05 -18.78
C ALA A 59 -1.50 -14.55 -17.47
N ALA A 60 -0.45 -13.90 -16.98
CA ALA A 60 0.14 -14.19 -15.67
C ALA A 60 -0.89 -13.94 -14.55
N ASP A 61 -1.57 -12.80 -14.59
CA ASP A 61 -2.58 -12.41 -13.60
C ASP A 61 -3.78 -13.37 -13.58
N HIS A 62 -4.26 -13.83 -14.74
CA HIS A 62 -5.34 -14.82 -14.80
C HIS A 62 -4.88 -16.18 -14.23
N ARG A 63 -3.65 -16.61 -14.52
CA ARG A 63 -3.09 -17.86 -13.97
C ARG A 63 -2.93 -17.78 -12.45
N ILE A 64 -2.38 -16.68 -11.94
CA ILE A 64 -2.20 -16.47 -10.50
C ILE A 64 -3.55 -16.46 -9.79
N ALA A 65 -4.52 -15.74 -10.33
CA ALA A 65 -5.81 -15.65 -9.67
C ALA A 65 -6.60 -16.96 -9.76
N THR A 66 -6.42 -17.75 -10.83
CA THR A 66 -6.97 -19.10 -10.94
C THR A 66 -6.30 -20.05 -9.94
N ALA A 67 -4.97 -20.00 -9.80
CA ALA A 67 -4.21 -20.79 -8.84
C ALA A 67 -4.53 -20.41 -7.39
N MET A 68 -4.59 -19.11 -7.09
CA MET A 68 -5.03 -18.59 -5.79
C MET A 68 -6.48 -18.99 -5.47
N ARG A 69 -7.36 -19.05 -6.48
CA ARG A 69 -8.74 -19.51 -6.28
C ARG A 69 -8.83 -21.02 -6.08
N SER A 70 -8.05 -21.83 -6.80
CA SER A 70 -8.04 -23.29 -6.62
C SER A 70 -7.39 -23.70 -5.30
N GLN A 71 -6.41 -22.93 -4.85
CA GLN A 71 -5.74 -23.09 -3.56
C GLN A 71 -6.35 -22.24 -2.44
N ALA A 72 -7.45 -21.53 -2.74
CA ALA A 72 -8.17 -20.71 -1.77
C ALA A 72 -8.64 -21.53 -0.57
N GLY A 73 -8.67 -22.87 -0.64
CA GLY A 73 -8.91 -23.74 0.52
C GLY A 73 -7.94 -23.49 1.70
N GLY A 74 -6.67 -23.20 1.43
CA GLY A 74 -5.69 -22.85 2.47
C GLY A 74 -5.94 -21.46 3.07
N LEU A 75 -6.21 -20.47 2.22
CA LEU A 75 -6.65 -19.13 2.63
C LEU A 75 -8.03 -19.13 3.33
N ALA A 76 -8.88 -20.09 2.97
CA ALA A 76 -10.23 -20.24 3.49
C ALA A 76 -10.27 -20.75 4.93
N LEU A 77 -9.35 -21.64 5.26
CA LEU A 77 -9.13 -22.10 6.63
C LEU A 77 -8.61 -20.96 7.52
N ALA A 78 -7.88 -19.99 6.97
CA ALA A 78 -7.36 -18.85 7.72
C ALA A 78 -8.39 -17.71 7.90
N LEU A 79 -9.20 -17.42 6.87
CA LEU A 79 -10.13 -16.28 6.83
C LEU A 79 -11.59 -16.64 7.17
N GLY A 80 -11.94 -17.93 7.27
CA GLY A 80 -13.33 -18.40 7.29
C GLY A 80 -13.96 -18.28 5.90
N THR A 81 -14.59 -19.35 5.41
CA THR A 81 -15.18 -19.55 4.06
C THR A 81 -15.22 -18.30 3.15
N PRO A 82 -14.11 -17.96 2.47
CA PRO A 82 -13.96 -16.73 1.73
C PRO A 82 -14.60 -16.87 0.36
N THR A 83 -15.26 -15.80 -0.07
CA THR A 83 -15.61 -15.55 -1.46
C THR A 83 -14.46 -14.78 -2.11
N ALA A 84 -13.90 -15.35 -3.17
CA ALA A 84 -12.84 -14.73 -3.97
C ALA A 84 -13.45 -13.92 -5.13
N TYR A 85 -13.02 -12.68 -5.27
CA TYR A 85 -13.39 -11.80 -6.37
C TYR A 85 -12.11 -11.29 -7.04
N LEU A 86 -12.02 -11.45 -8.35
CA LEU A 86 -11.04 -10.73 -9.14
C LEU A 86 -11.56 -9.33 -9.44
N SER A 87 -10.76 -8.31 -9.11
CA SER A 87 -11.02 -6.94 -9.52
C SER A 87 -9.94 -6.51 -10.50
N PHE A 88 -10.38 -6.25 -11.74
CA PHE A 88 -9.56 -5.60 -12.76
C PHE A 88 -9.71 -4.09 -12.54
N ARG A 89 -8.68 -3.43 -12.01
CA ARG A 89 -8.69 -1.96 -11.85
C ARG A 89 -7.61 -1.34 -12.74
N GLY A 90 -8.01 -0.97 -13.96
CA GLY A 90 -7.14 -0.25 -14.89
C GLY A 90 -5.97 -1.11 -15.35
N ARG A 91 -4.74 -0.62 -15.16
CA ARG A 91 -3.49 -1.30 -15.57
C ARG A 91 -2.99 -2.36 -14.57
N ARG A 92 -3.73 -2.61 -13.48
CA ARG A 92 -3.39 -3.64 -12.48
C ARG A 92 -4.55 -4.56 -12.20
N ASN A 93 -4.20 -5.81 -11.95
CA ASN A 93 -5.09 -6.82 -11.43
C ASN A 93 -4.92 -6.92 -9.92
N ALA A 94 -6.04 -7.00 -9.21
CA ALA A 94 -6.07 -7.21 -7.77
C ALA A 94 -6.97 -8.41 -7.46
N LEU A 95 -6.49 -9.28 -6.59
CA LEU A 95 -7.33 -10.34 -6.01
C LEU A 95 -7.91 -9.83 -4.69
N SER A 96 -9.24 -9.88 -4.57
CA SER A 96 -9.97 -9.51 -3.37
C SER A 96 -10.60 -10.78 -2.78
N LEU A 97 -10.12 -11.23 -1.63
CA LEU A 97 -10.72 -12.34 -0.87
C LEU A 97 -11.55 -11.73 0.25
N THR A 98 -12.82 -12.10 0.39
CA THR A 98 -13.64 -11.64 1.52
C THR A 98 -14.47 -12.76 2.09
N ASN A 99 -14.63 -12.82 3.41
CA ASN A 99 -15.45 -13.84 4.05
C ASN A 99 -16.93 -13.42 4.25
N GLY A 100 -17.34 -12.26 3.71
CA GLY A 100 -18.70 -11.74 3.88
C GLY A 100 -19.02 -11.24 5.30
N THR A 101 -18.13 -11.45 6.28
CA THR A 101 -18.28 -11.00 7.68
C THR A 101 -17.36 -9.83 8.02
N GLY A 102 -16.77 -9.18 7.02
CA GLY A 102 -15.96 -7.97 7.18
C GLY A 102 -14.46 -8.17 6.95
N HIS A 103 -13.94 -9.41 6.96
CA HIS A 103 -12.53 -9.64 6.64
C HIS A 103 -12.30 -9.62 5.13
N SER A 104 -11.33 -8.82 4.67
CA SER A 104 -10.94 -8.71 3.27
C SER A 104 -9.42 -8.76 3.10
N VAL A 105 -8.92 -9.52 2.14
CA VAL A 105 -7.52 -9.51 1.73
C VAL A 105 -7.42 -9.04 0.29
N PHE A 106 -6.62 -8.00 0.06
CA PHE A 106 -6.33 -7.45 -1.25
C PHE A 106 -4.90 -7.78 -1.63
N VAL A 107 -4.72 -8.56 -2.69
CA VAL A 107 -3.39 -8.86 -3.24
C VAL A 107 -3.20 -8.07 -4.53
N TYR A 108 -2.14 -7.26 -4.57
CA TYR A 108 -1.78 -6.43 -5.70
C TYR A 108 -0.47 -6.92 -6.31
N TYR A 109 -0.42 -6.98 -7.63
CA TYR A 109 0.75 -7.47 -8.33
C TYR A 109 1.69 -6.34 -8.76
N VAL A 110 2.98 -6.54 -8.54
CA VAL A 110 4.06 -5.63 -8.94
C VAL A 110 4.96 -6.35 -9.95
N PRO A 111 5.31 -5.72 -11.09
CA PRO A 111 6.25 -6.30 -12.03
C PRO A 111 7.60 -6.65 -11.38
N SER A 112 8.25 -7.71 -11.88
CA SER A 112 9.60 -8.06 -11.45
C SER A 112 10.58 -6.93 -11.77
N THR A 113 11.46 -6.62 -10.81
CA THR A 113 12.61 -5.73 -11.00
C THR A 113 13.82 -6.36 -10.31
N ALA A 114 15.02 -5.79 -10.50
CA ALA A 114 16.22 -6.23 -9.79
C ALA A 114 16.15 -6.00 -8.27
N GLU A 115 15.18 -5.22 -7.79
CA GLU A 115 15.03 -4.84 -6.39
C GLU A 115 13.93 -5.66 -5.71
N THR A 116 14.15 -5.97 -4.43
CA THR A 116 13.15 -6.61 -3.55
C THR A 116 11.89 -5.75 -3.44
N LEU A 117 10.74 -6.35 -3.13
CA LEU A 117 9.49 -5.60 -2.92
C LEU A 117 9.60 -4.61 -1.78
N ILE A 118 10.28 -4.99 -0.70
CA ILE A 118 10.48 -4.11 0.44
C ILE A 118 11.25 -2.85 0.04
N ASP A 119 12.29 -2.97 -0.80
CA ASP A 119 13.11 -1.82 -1.21
C ASP A 119 12.29 -0.90 -2.13
N GLN A 120 11.52 -1.48 -3.05
CA GLN A 120 10.61 -0.73 -3.91
C GLN A 120 9.52 -0.01 -3.08
N TYR A 121 8.93 -0.69 -2.10
CA TYR A 121 7.91 -0.12 -1.24
C TYR A 121 8.48 0.95 -0.28
N ALA A 122 9.69 0.76 0.22
CA ALA A 122 10.38 1.73 1.05
C ALA A 122 10.62 3.05 0.29
N ARG A 123 11.07 2.98 -0.97
CA ARG A 123 11.20 4.17 -1.83
C ARG A 123 9.85 4.82 -2.10
N TYR A 124 8.83 4.01 -2.38
CA TYR A 124 7.47 4.51 -2.54
C TYR A 124 7.03 5.38 -1.35
N LEU A 125 7.23 4.89 -0.12
CA LEU A 125 6.88 5.63 1.09
C LEU A 125 7.67 6.94 1.24
N VAL A 126 8.96 6.94 0.88
CA VAL A 126 9.80 8.14 0.93
C VAL A 126 9.39 9.19 -0.11
N LEU A 127 8.94 8.74 -1.29
CA LEU A 127 8.51 9.61 -2.39
C LEU A 127 7.07 10.11 -2.22
N LEU A 128 6.30 9.47 -1.35
CA LEU A 128 4.89 9.76 -1.14
C LEU A 128 4.60 11.21 -0.76
N PRO A 129 5.32 11.86 0.19
CA PRO A 129 5.12 13.28 0.48
C PRO A 129 5.29 14.17 -0.75
N ALA A 130 6.32 13.93 -1.57
CA ALA A 130 6.58 14.70 -2.79
C ALA A 130 5.45 14.54 -3.81
N ALA A 131 4.96 13.32 -3.98
CA ALA A 131 3.86 13.02 -4.90
C ALA A 131 2.53 13.62 -4.44
N ILE A 132 2.25 13.63 -3.13
CA ILE A 132 1.10 14.34 -2.54
C ILE A 132 1.23 15.85 -2.77
N ALA A 133 2.39 16.44 -2.44
CA ALA A 133 2.62 17.89 -2.54
C ALA A 133 2.50 18.40 -3.98
N ARG A 134 2.89 17.59 -4.97
CA ARG A 134 2.77 17.91 -6.41
C ARG A 134 1.41 17.56 -7.03
N GLY A 135 0.51 16.94 -6.28
CA GLY A 135 -0.79 16.49 -6.79
C GLY A 135 -0.70 15.37 -7.83
N GLU A 136 0.38 14.58 -7.80
CA GLU A 136 0.62 13.49 -8.76
C GLU A 136 -0.07 12.17 -8.35
N LEU A 137 -0.60 12.11 -7.13
CA LEU A 137 -1.41 11.01 -6.64
C LEU A 137 -2.90 11.30 -6.80
N ASN A 138 -3.64 10.31 -7.30
CA ASN A 138 -5.10 10.39 -7.41
C ASN A 138 -5.75 10.59 -6.03
N GLU A 139 -5.18 10.00 -4.98
CA GLU A 139 -5.66 10.08 -3.61
C GLU A 139 -5.49 11.48 -3.02
N ALA A 140 -4.45 12.22 -3.43
CA ALA A 140 -4.28 13.62 -3.06
C ALA A 140 -5.32 14.49 -3.77
N VAL A 141 -5.50 14.31 -5.08
CA VAL A 141 -6.48 15.06 -5.89
C VAL A 141 -7.91 14.83 -5.41
N HIS A 142 -8.25 13.61 -5.02
CA HIS A 142 -9.59 13.24 -4.57
C HIS A 142 -9.76 13.23 -3.06
N PHE A 143 -8.79 13.74 -2.30
CA PHE A 143 -8.88 13.84 -0.84
C PHE A 143 -10.20 14.48 -0.40
N PRO A 144 -10.64 15.64 -0.95
CA PRO A 144 -11.85 16.28 -0.43
C PRO A 144 -13.14 15.55 -0.80
N THR A 145 -13.13 14.71 -1.84
CA THR A 145 -14.35 14.16 -2.45
C THR A 145 -14.53 12.65 -2.25
N ARG A 146 -13.52 11.95 -1.71
CA ARG A 146 -13.54 10.49 -1.55
C ARG A 146 -13.00 10.05 -0.19
N SER A 147 -13.83 9.34 0.57
CA SER A 147 -13.47 8.82 1.90
C SER A 147 -12.32 7.80 1.86
N SER A 148 -12.18 7.02 0.79
CA SER A 148 -11.04 6.11 0.60
C SER A 148 -9.74 6.88 0.40
N CYS A 149 -9.78 7.99 -0.33
CA CYS A 149 -8.63 8.87 -0.51
C CYS A 149 -8.24 9.59 0.78
N ARG A 150 -9.21 10.07 1.59
CA ARG A 150 -8.93 10.62 2.93
C ARG A 150 -8.25 9.61 3.85
N ARG A 151 -8.75 8.36 3.88
CA ARG A 151 -8.16 7.29 4.68
C ARG A 151 -6.72 6.97 4.26
N PHE A 152 -6.49 6.89 2.95
CA PHE A 152 -5.15 6.67 2.41
C PHE A 152 -4.18 7.79 2.81
N VAL A 153 -4.57 9.06 2.59
CA VAL A 153 -3.73 10.21 2.94
C VAL A 153 -3.50 10.28 4.45
N TYR A 154 -4.53 10.05 5.26
CA TYR A 154 -4.39 10.00 6.71
C TYR A 154 -3.38 8.94 7.16
N GLN A 155 -3.49 7.71 6.64
CA GLN A 155 -2.57 6.61 6.96
C GLN A 155 -1.14 6.94 6.55
N SER A 156 -0.98 7.57 5.39
CA SER A 156 0.30 8.05 4.87
C SER A 156 0.91 9.13 5.78
N VAL A 157 0.11 10.10 6.23
CA VAL A 157 0.59 11.14 7.14
C VAL A 157 0.98 10.57 8.51
N ARG A 158 0.18 9.63 9.02
CA ARG A 158 0.39 8.97 10.31
C ARG A 158 1.69 8.18 10.42
N MET A 159 2.21 7.68 9.30
CA MET A 159 3.48 6.96 9.28
C MET A 159 4.70 7.88 9.18
N PHE A 160 4.52 9.16 8.83
CA PHE A 160 5.65 10.08 8.64
C PHE A 160 6.54 10.25 9.88
N PRO A 161 6.03 10.28 11.13
CA PRO A 161 6.91 10.30 12.30
C PRO A 161 7.85 9.09 12.37
N SER A 162 7.38 7.91 11.99
CA SER A 162 8.20 6.69 12.01
C SER A 162 9.18 6.62 10.84
N VAL A 163 8.80 7.17 9.68
CA VAL A 163 9.61 7.11 8.45
C VAL A 163 10.60 8.27 8.33
N HIS A 164 10.16 9.47 8.66
CA HIS A 164 10.92 10.71 8.48
C HIS A 164 11.42 11.31 9.79
N GLY A 165 11.03 10.76 10.95
CA GLY A 165 11.49 11.25 12.26
C GLY A 165 10.92 12.61 12.66
N ILE A 166 9.78 13.01 12.08
CA ILE A 166 9.18 14.34 12.26
C ILE A 166 7.85 14.22 12.99
N ALA A 167 7.66 15.05 14.02
CA ALA A 167 6.40 15.11 14.76
C ALA A 167 5.29 15.74 13.90
N LEU A 168 4.07 15.23 14.02
CA LEU A 168 2.91 15.86 13.40
C LEU A 168 2.57 17.18 14.11
N PRO A 169 2.03 18.19 13.39
CA PRO A 169 1.50 19.39 14.01
C PRO A 169 0.46 19.06 15.09
N SER A 170 0.40 19.88 16.14
CA SER A 170 -0.55 19.67 17.25
C SER A 170 -1.98 19.62 16.74
N GLY A 171 -2.74 18.60 17.16
CA GLY A 171 -4.13 18.38 16.74
C GLY A 171 -4.32 17.84 15.31
N ALA A 172 -3.26 17.71 14.51
CA ALA A 172 -3.36 17.21 13.14
C ALA A 172 -3.85 15.76 13.08
N ASP A 173 -3.33 14.88 13.94
CA ASP A 173 -3.73 13.46 13.96
C ASP A 173 -5.23 13.30 14.24
N ALA A 174 -5.72 13.92 15.32
CA ALA A 174 -7.13 13.84 15.69
C ALA A 174 -8.04 14.38 14.59
N ARG A 175 -7.70 15.54 14.01
CA ARG A 175 -8.50 16.15 12.95
C ARG A 175 -8.53 15.30 11.67
N LEU A 176 -7.38 14.77 11.25
CA LEU A 176 -7.33 13.91 10.06
C LEU A 176 -8.01 12.55 10.30
N LEU A 177 -7.94 12.01 11.53
CA LEU A 177 -8.65 10.80 11.93
C LEU A 177 -10.17 10.99 11.85
N ASP A 178 -10.67 12.11 12.36
CA ASP A 178 -12.10 12.44 12.31
C ASP A 178 -12.59 12.54 10.86
N LEU A 179 -11.82 13.18 9.97
CA LEU A 179 -12.14 13.25 8.54
C LEU A 179 -12.02 11.90 7.81
N ALA A 180 -11.06 11.07 8.21
CA ALA A 180 -10.92 9.70 7.69
C ALA A 180 -12.10 8.81 8.12
N ARG A 181 -12.77 9.14 9.23
CA ARG A 181 -13.97 8.47 9.75
C ARG A 181 -15.28 9.07 9.22
N ALA A 182 -15.29 10.37 8.88
CA ALA A 182 -16.47 11.07 8.41
C ALA A 182 -16.93 10.61 7.01
N ASN A 183 -18.14 10.04 6.95
CA ASN A 183 -18.84 9.44 5.79
C ASN A 183 -18.15 8.22 5.17
N GLY A 184 -18.74 7.04 4.96
CA GLY A 184 -20.13 6.54 4.95
C GLY A 184 -20.15 5.39 3.91
N ALA A 185 -20.73 4.24 4.24
CA ALA A 185 -20.88 3.01 3.41
C ALA A 185 -19.80 2.77 2.32
N HIS A 186 -18.91 1.82 2.61
CA HIS A 186 -17.97 1.17 1.71
C HIS A 186 -18.05 1.49 0.20
N ASP A 187 -16.88 1.69 -0.42
CA ASP A 187 -16.65 1.52 -1.88
C ASP A 187 -16.88 0.04 -2.32
N HIS A 188 -17.95 -0.60 -1.87
CA HIS A 188 -18.38 -1.90 -2.35
C HIS A 188 -19.09 -1.72 -3.68
N GLY A 189 -18.34 -1.97 -4.75
CA GLY A 189 -18.87 -2.52 -5.99
C GLY A 189 -19.58 -1.58 -6.95
N ARG A 190 -20.31 -0.54 -6.52
CA ARG A 190 -21.13 0.27 -7.46
C ARG A 190 -21.42 1.74 -7.09
N MET A 191 -20.69 2.37 -6.17
CA MET A 191 -20.91 3.81 -5.92
C MET A 191 -19.98 4.69 -6.76
N ARG A 192 -20.57 5.34 -7.77
CA ARG A 192 -20.00 6.39 -8.62
C ARG A 192 -20.25 7.80 -8.07
N VAL A 193 -20.73 7.94 -6.84
CA VAL A 193 -21.09 9.24 -6.29
C VAL A 193 -19.88 9.81 -5.57
N MET A 194 -19.17 10.71 -6.23
CA MET A 194 -18.22 11.59 -5.54
C MET A 194 -19.00 12.41 -4.51
N GLN A 195 -18.54 12.40 -3.27
CA GLN A 195 -19.08 13.32 -2.28
C GLN A 195 -18.68 14.74 -2.68
N GLU A 196 -19.58 15.70 -2.42
CA GLU A 196 -19.20 17.11 -2.52
C GLU A 196 -18.09 17.40 -1.50
N SER A 197 -17.11 18.19 -1.95
CA SER A 197 -16.03 18.64 -1.08
C SER A 197 -16.59 19.54 0.01
N THR A 198 -16.24 19.26 1.28
CA THR A 198 -16.59 20.15 2.40
C THR A 198 -15.49 21.19 2.63
N PRO A 199 -15.82 22.41 3.10
CA PRO A 199 -14.81 23.40 3.49
C PRO A 199 -13.80 22.85 4.52
N GLU A 200 -14.25 21.94 5.40
CA GLU A 200 -13.41 21.30 6.41
C GLU A 200 -12.38 20.35 5.79
N ASP A 201 -12.76 19.61 4.74
CA ASP A 201 -11.88 18.71 3.99
C ASP A 201 -10.79 19.52 3.25
N GLU A 202 -11.20 20.54 2.48
CA GLU A 202 -10.28 21.42 1.78
C GLU A 202 -9.30 22.08 2.75
N LYS A 203 -9.83 22.60 3.87
CA LYS A 203 -9.02 23.24 4.91
C LYS A 203 -8.01 22.27 5.51
N ALA A 204 -8.39 21.03 5.81
CA ALA A 204 -7.45 20.05 6.34
C ALA A 204 -6.38 19.67 5.33
N PHE A 205 -6.75 19.53 4.05
CA PHE A 205 -5.77 19.23 3.00
C PHE A 205 -4.77 20.38 2.81
N HIS A 206 -5.27 21.62 2.65
CA HIS A 206 -4.45 22.78 2.36
C HIS A 206 -3.67 23.35 3.55
N GLU A 207 -4.19 23.23 4.78
CA GLU A 207 -3.51 23.78 5.97
C GLU A 207 -2.66 22.75 6.73
N ILE A 208 -2.88 21.45 6.52
CA ILE A 208 -2.19 20.39 7.27
C ILE A 208 -1.42 19.47 6.33
N VAL A 209 -2.12 18.80 5.41
CA VAL A 209 -1.51 17.74 4.58
C VAL A 209 -0.46 18.32 3.63
N LEU A 210 -0.84 19.31 2.82
CA LEU A 210 0.06 19.88 1.82
C LEU A 210 1.30 20.55 2.43
N PRO A 211 1.19 21.42 3.46
CA PRO A 211 2.37 22.03 4.06
C PRO A 211 3.33 21.01 4.66
N LEU A 212 2.81 20.00 5.37
CA LEU A 212 3.62 18.92 5.94
C LEU A 212 4.33 18.12 4.83
N CYS A 213 3.61 17.74 3.78
CA CYS A 213 4.18 16.98 2.68
C CYS A 213 5.22 17.78 1.90
N ALA A 214 4.98 19.08 1.69
CA ALA A 214 5.93 19.98 1.05
C ALA A 214 7.20 20.18 1.88
N GLU A 215 7.07 20.26 3.22
CA GLU A 215 8.22 20.30 4.12
C GLU A 215 9.06 19.03 4.05
N LEU A 216 8.41 17.86 4.12
CA LEU A 216 9.06 16.54 4.04
C LEU A 216 9.73 16.27 2.69
N ALA A 217 9.19 16.86 1.61
CA ALA A 217 9.71 16.69 0.27
C ALA A 217 10.82 17.70 -0.09
N ARG A 218 10.98 18.78 0.69
CA ARG A 218 11.85 19.91 0.33
C ARG A 218 13.28 19.49 0.04
N ASP A 219 13.83 18.65 0.91
CA ASP A 219 15.20 18.15 0.82
C ASP A 219 15.36 16.91 -0.08
N LEU A 220 14.25 16.34 -0.54
CA LEU A 220 14.24 15.27 -1.53
C LEU A 220 14.20 15.82 -2.95
N LEU A 221 13.63 17.02 -3.15
CA LEU A 221 13.30 17.60 -4.46
C LEU A 221 14.36 18.59 -5.01
N ASP A 222 15.62 18.51 -4.57
CA ASP A 222 16.65 19.48 -4.98
C ASP A 222 17.02 19.42 -6.48
N ASP A 223 17.37 20.57 -7.05
CA ASP A 223 17.04 20.97 -8.43
C ASP A 223 18.02 20.49 -9.53
N ALA A 224 18.81 19.43 -9.29
CA ALA A 224 19.92 19.10 -10.18
C ALA A 224 20.24 17.60 -10.35
N GLU A 225 19.26 16.71 -10.55
CA GLU A 225 19.52 15.29 -10.88
C GLU A 225 18.42 14.68 -11.79
N PRO A 226 18.67 13.55 -12.48
CA PRO A 226 17.73 13.02 -13.47
C PRO A 226 16.39 12.58 -12.86
N GLU A 227 15.37 12.62 -13.71
CA GLU A 227 14.01 12.25 -13.35
C GLU A 227 13.94 10.79 -12.90
N THR A 228 13.58 10.56 -11.64
CA THR A 228 13.36 9.22 -11.08
C THR A 228 11.93 8.80 -11.38
N VAL A 229 11.81 7.76 -12.21
CA VAL A 229 10.53 7.10 -12.46
C VAL A 229 10.32 6.04 -11.39
N TRP A 230 9.19 6.10 -10.70
CA TRP A 230 8.78 5.10 -9.73
C TRP A 230 7.33 4.67 -9.99
N HIS A 231 6.94 3.53 -9.43
CA HIS A 231 5.60 2.98 -9.64
C HIS A 231 4.74 3.14 -8.40
N ASP A 232 3.59 3.80 -8.56
CA ASP A 232 2.58 3.83 -7.52
C ASP A 232 2.08 2.42 -7.23
N PHE A 233 2.28 1.98 -5.99
CA PHE A 233 1.85 0.69 -5.49
C PHE A 233 0.31 0.56 -5.47
N HIS A 234 -0.44 1.65 -5.43
CA HIS A 234 -1.90 1.63 -5.38
C HIS A 234 -2.54 1.70 -6.77
N SER A 235 -2.12 2.65 -7.61
CA SER A 235 -2.68 2.82 -8.96
C SER A 235 -1.94 2.07 -10.05
N GLY A 236 -0.69 1.65 -9.82
CA GLY A 236 0.19 1.09 -10.84
C GLY A 236 0.70 2.06 -11.88
N ARG A 237 0.40 3.35 -11.73
CA ARG A 237 0.90 4.38 -12.62
C ARG A 237 2.38 4.61 -12.37
N ALA A 238 3.12 4.81 -13.44
CA ALA A 238 4.45 5.40 -13.34
C ALA A 238 4.28 6.87 -12.96
N VAL A 239 5.02 7.30 -11.94
CA VAL A 239 5.10 8.67 -11.45
C VAL A 239 6.56 9.09 -11.59
N SER A 240 6.77 10.34 -11.96
CA SER A 240 8.06 10.81 -12.44
C SER A 240 8.46 12.07 -11.70
N LEU A 241 9.46 11.95 -10.82
CA LEU A 241 9.88 13.02 -9.91
C LEU A 241 11.39 13.23 -10.04
N ARG A 242 11.82 14.49 -10.12
CA ARG A 242 13.23 14.84 -9.93
C ARG A 242 13.51 14.79 -8.44
N VAL A 243 14.45 13.94 -8.05
CA VAL A 243 14.78 13.71 -6.64
C VAL A 243 16.28 13.54 -6.46
N ASP A 244 16.78 13.91 -5.29
CA ASP A 244 18.14 13.56 -4.86
C ASP A 244 18.24 12.03 -4.65
N PRO A 245 19.00 11.31 -5.49
CA PRO A 245 19.12 9.86 -5.42
C PRO A 245 19.81 9.39 -4.13
N VAL A 246 20.71 10.19 -3.56
CA VAL A 246 21.43 9.87 -2.32
C VAL A 246 20.48 10.00 -1.12
N ALA A 247 19.72 11.09 -1.07
CA ALA A 247 18.70 11.29 -0.03
C ALA A 247 17.61 10.21 -0.10
N LEU A 248 17.14 9.87 -1.30
CA LEU A 248 16.16 8.81 -1.51
C LEU A 248 16.68 7.45 -1.01
N ALA A 249 17.88 7.05 -1.45
CA ALA A 249 18.46 5.76 -1.07
C ALA A 249 18.66 5.64 0.45
N SER A 250 19.22 6.68 1.07
CA SER A 250 19.45 6.72 2.52
C SER A 250 18.15 6.61 3.33
N ARG A 251 17.10 7.34 2.94
CA ARG A 251 15.78 7.27 3.59
C ARG A 251 15.11 5.92 3.39
N ALA A 252 15.13 5.41 2.16
CA ALA A 252 14.52 4.13 1.82
C ALA A 252 15.19 2.98 2.60
N ALA A 253 16.52 3.00 2.76
CA ALA A 253 17.23 2.02 3.56
C ALA A 253 16.75 1.99 5.02
N ARG A 254 16.51 3.16 5.64
CA ARG A 254 15.96 3.24 7.00
C ARG A 254 14.54 2.68 7.12
N VAL A 255 13.70 2.94 6.11
CA VAL A 255 12.33 2.38 6.06
C VAL A 255 12.37 0.87 5.88
N ALA A 256 13.19 0.37 4.97
CA ALA A 256 13.36 -1.06 4.76
C ALA A 256 13.85 -1.74 6.04
N GLU A 257 14.85 -1.18 6.72
CA GLU A 257 15.35 -1.72 7.99
C GLU A 257 14.26 -1.79 9.07
N ALA A 258 13.41 -0.75 9.17
CA ALA A 258 12.28 -0.76 10.10
C ALA A 258 11.26 -1.86 9.77
N TYR A 259 11.03 -2.13 8.48
CA TYR A 259 10.18 -3.22 8.03
C TYR A 259 10.76 -4.61 8.36
N ARG A 260 12.07 -4.80 8.15
CA ARG A 260 12.78 -6.04 8.48
C ARG A 260 12.74 -6.33 9.97
N SER A 261 13.06 -5.31 10.78
CA SER A 261 13.03 -5.38 12.24
C SER A 261 11.63 -5.72 12.80
N ALA A 262 10.56 -5.40 12.06
CA ALA A 262 9.19 -5.73 12.43
C ALA A 262 8.76 -7.15 12.06
N GLY A 263 9.62 -7.95 11.40
CA GLY A 263 9.29 -9.31 10.95
C GLY A 263 8.20 -9.34 9.87
N LEU A 264 8.19 -8.33 9.00
CA LEU A 264 7.17 -8.15 7.94
C LEU A 264 7.63 -8.58 6.54
N GLU A 265 8.81 -9.20 6.45
CA GLU A 265 9.25 -9.98 5.29
C GLU A 265 8.88 -11.46 5.52
N SER A 266 8.51 -12.17 4.46
CA SER A 266 8.56 -13.64 4.51
C SER A 266 10.01 -14.08 4.36
N ASP A 267 10.49 -14.98 5.22
CA ASP A 267 11.76 -15.67 5.02
C ASP A 267 11.66 -16.59 3.80
N THR A 268 11.77 -16.02 2.60
CA THR A 268 11.75 -16.78 1.34
C THR A 268 13.11 -17.41 1.03
N GLU A 269 14.18 -16.97 1.71
CA GLU A 269 15.56 -17.40 1.44
C GLU A 269 15.81 -18.88 1.76
N GLU A 270 15.05 -19.52 2.65
CA GLU A 270 15.29 -20.93 3.01
C GLU A 270 14.80 -21.96 1.95
N ARG A 271 14.11 -21.55 0.88
CA ARG A 271 13.60 -22.50 -0.13
C ARG A 271 14.41 -22.60 -1.42
N SER A 272 15.55 -21.91 -1.49
CA SER A 272 16.51 -22.02 -2.61
C SER A 272 17.33 -23.33 -2.59
N HIS A 273 17.17 -24.16 -1.56
CA HIS A 273 17.91 -25.41 -1.38
C HIS A 273 17.01 -26.59 -1.02
N VAL A 274 15.99 -26.86 -1.84
CA VAL A 274 15.52 -28.25 -2.03
C VAL A 274 15.34 -28.46 -3.53
N ALA A 275 16.31 -29.19 -4.09
CA ALA A 275 16.28 -29.75 -5.43
C ALA A 275 15.25 -30.89 -5.55
#